data_AF-A0A7X7P7G5-F1
#
_entry.id   AF-A0A7X7P7G5-F1
#
_cell.length_a   1.000
_cell.length_b   1.000
_cell.length_c   1.000
_cell.angle_alpha   90.00
_cell.angle_beta   90.00
_cell.angle_gamma   90.00
#
_symmetry.space_group_name_H-M   'P 1'
#
loop_
_entity.id
_entity.type
_entity.pdbx_description
1 polymer ?
#
loop_
_entity_poly.entity_id
_entity_poly.type
_entity_poly.pdbx_seq_one_letter_code
_entity_poly.pdbx_strand_id
1 'polypeptide(L)'
;MRFFSLFLLFVFMGQIFAQDICYQSLVEKSFLINFEGRFINSEKSRSHIDVSWRHHEQAPDSFYVYLSGKRSFLFISTNDYRVLWIQPENVKRQMATHHLKEKIGNTPIHWDDLDLLANGSFFCQDSSAKANFIFATAYSQTWYSLVLNSETSPTKIRMRGNRGLSRDVTIHSWKNFNDALLPAILDINSPESTGSLWIRSAYPIESKIPMDPLLKNVQSKNGRINSLLLPRTERKRKMPLILQMDKELLQ
;
A
#
# COMPACT_ATOMS: atom_id res chain seq x y z
N MET A 1 -6.08 -71.70 -1.77
CA MET A 1 -6.05 -71.07 -0.44
C MET A 1 -5.38 -69.71 -0.56
N ARG A 2 -5.97 -68.70 0.10
CA ARG A 2 -5.60 -67.28 0.12
C ARG A 2 -4.36 -67.04 0.99
N PHE A 3 -3.51 -66.08 0.60
CA PHE A 3 -2.68 -65.16 1.42
C PHE A 3 -2.18 -64.09 0.44
N PHE A 4 -2.78 -62.91 0.27
CA PHE A 4 -2.82 -61.70 1.12
C PHE A 4 -1.48 -61.26 1.72
N SER A 5 -1.21 -59.96 1.55
CA SER A 5 -0.17 -59.10 2.18
C SER A 5 1.18 -59.05 1.46
N LEU A 6 1.82 -57.89 1.23
CA LEU A 6 1.56 -56.54 1.75
C LEU A 6 2.14 -55.51 0.76
N PHE A 7 1.30 -54.55 0.37
CA PHE A 7 1.70 -53.26 -0.18
C PHE A 7 2.55 -52.55 0.88
N LEU A 8 3.84 -52.28 0.60
CA LEU A 8 4.60 -51.27 1.35
C LEU A 8 4.79 -50.06 0.44
N LEU A 9 3.67 -49.34 0.27
CA LEU A 9 3.66 -47.96 -0.20
C LEU A 9 4.39 -47.15 0.89
N PHE A 10 5.68 -46.86 0.67
CA PHE A 10 6.37 -45.80 1.39
C PHE A 10 5.70 -44.47 1.03
N VAL A 11 4.59 -44.17 1.69
CA VAL A 11 4.09 -42.81 1.81
C VAL A 11 5.05 -42.14 2.80
N PHE A 12 6.12 -41.54 2.27
CA PHE A 12 6.78 -40.46 2.98
C PHE A 12 5.73 -39.35 3.13
N MET A 13 5.00 -39.39 4.25
CA MET A 13 4.30 -38.25 4.81
C MET A 13 5.38 -37.21 5.15
N GLY A 14 5.79 -36.44 4.14
CA GLY A 14 6.48 -35.19 4.39
C GLY A 14 5.52 -34.34 5.20
N GLN A 15 5.82 -34.15 6.49
CA GLN A 15 5.18 -33.12 7.27
C GLN A 15 5.50 -31.80 6.57
N ILE A 16 4.51 -31.26 5.87
CA ILE A 16 4.54 -29.88 5.42
C ILE A 16 4.46 -29.08 6.71
N PHE A 17 5.61 -28.63 7.21
CA PHE A 17 5.66 -27.57 8.21
C PHE A 17 5.13 -26.32 7.52
N ALA A 18 3.81 -26.16 7.48
CA ALA A 18 3.18 -24.92 7.08
C ALA A 18 3.66 -23.86 8.07
N GLN A 19 4.45 -22.90 7.58
CA GLN A 19 4.81 -21.73 8.38
C GLN A 19 3.55 -20.89 8.55
N ASP A 20 3.15 -20.65 9.80
CA ASP A 20 2.00 -19.81 10.09
C ASP A 20 2.24 -18.38 9.61
N ILE A 21 1.17 -17.74 9.13
CA ILE A 21 1.18 -16.33 8.73
C ILE A 21 0.75 -15.49 9.93
N CYS A 22 1.61 -14.61 10.42
CA CYS A 22 1.23 -13.54 11.34
C CYS A 22 1.00 -12.25 10.54
N TYR A 23 -0.24 -11.79 10.53
CA TYR A 23 -0.56 -10.47 10.01
C TYR A 23 -0.46 -9.44 11.13
N GLN A 24 0.32 -8.38 10.91
CA GLN A 24 0.36 -7.23 11.81
C GLN A 24 0.01 -5.99 10.99
N SER A 25 -1.27 -5.65 10.94
CA SER A 25 -1.68 -4.37 10.33
C SER A 25 -1.07 -3.22 11.14
N LEU A 26 -0.59 -2.18 10.46
CA LEU A 26 -0.19 -0.94 11.13
C LEU A 26 -1.41 -0.14 11.62
N VAL A 27 -2.58 -0.38 11.02
CA VAL A 27 -3.83 0.31 11.35
C VAL A 27 -4.95 -0.73 11.39
N GLU A 28 -5.66 -0.81 12.51
CA GLU A 28 -6.76 -1.78 12.68
C GLU A 28 -8.13 -1.20 12.30
N LYS A 29 -8.24 0.13 12.30
CA LYS A 29 -9.50 0.86 12.04
C LYS A 29 -9.45 1.55 10.68
N SER A 30 -10.61 1.75 10.07
CA SER A 30 -10.74 2.50 8.82
C SER A 30 -10.19 3.93 8.94
N PHE A 31 -9.18 4.28 8.13
CA PHE A 31 -8.41 5.52 8.24
C PHE A 31 -8.12 6.15 6.88
N LEU A 32 -8.09 7.48 6.83
CA LEU A 32 -7.55 8.24 5.71
C LEU A 32 -6.22 8.86 6.12
N ILE A 33 -5.13 8.42 5.49
CA ILE A 33 -3.76 8.81 5.79
C ILE A 33 -3.18 9.49 4.56
N ASN A 34 -2.74 10.73 4.72
CA ASN A 34 -2.09 11.51 3.69
C ASN A 34 -0.61 11.65 4.03
N PHE A 35 0.26 11.16 3.16
CA PHE A 35 1.70 11.29 3.31
C PHE A 35 2.34 11.88 2.06
N GLU A 36 3.44 12.58 2.26
CA GLU A 36 4.23 13.24 1.23
C GLU A 36 5.66 12.70 1.28
N GLY A 37 6.28 12.53 0.12
CA GLY A 37 7.66 12.08 -0.01
C GLY A 37 8.44 12.94 -0.99
N ARG A 38 9.68 13.29 -0.62
CA ARG A 38 10.64 14.02 -1.46
C ARG A 38 11.95 13.26 -1.52
N PHE A 39 12.41 12.99 -2.73
CA PHE A 39 13.58 12.13 -2.96
C PHE A 39 14.51 12.69 -4.03
N ILE A 40 15.77 12.32 -3.93
CA ILE A 40 16.79 12.41 -4.97
C ILE A 40 16.92 11.01 -5.57
N ASN A 41 16.69 10.88 -6.88
CA ASN A 41 16.74 9.60 -7.58
C ASN A 41 18.17 9.27 -8.09
N SER A 42 18.31 8.16 -8.80
CA SER A 42 19.58 7.68 -9.35
C SER A 42 20.20 8.64 -10.38
N GLU A 43 19.37 9.46 -11.02
CA GLU A 43 19.78 10.49 -11.98
C GLU A 43 20.13 11.81 -11.28
N LYS A 44 20.18 11.84 -9.94
CA LYS A 44 20.36 13.04 -9.12
C LYS A 44 19.27 14.10 -9.31
N SER A 45 18.11 13.68 -9.81
CA SER A 45 16.94 14.53 -10.01
C SER A 45 16.00 14.48 -8.82
N ARG A 46 15.33 15.60 -8.55
CA ARG A 46 14.33 15.69 -7.48
C ARG A 46 13.04 15.04 -7.95
N SER A 47 12.48 14.18 -7.11
CA SER A 47 11.17 13.57 -7.31
C SER A 47 10.29 13.82 -6.09
N HIS A 48 8.99 13.93 -6.34
CA HIS A 48 7.99 14.26 -5.34
C HIS A 48 6.76 13.39 -5.57
N ILE A 49 6.23 12.84 -4.48
CA ILE A 49 5.06 11.98 -4.44
C ILE A 49 4.18 12.36 -3.27
N ASP A 50 2.89 12.53 -3.53
CA ASP A 50 1.87 12.62 -2.50
C ASP A 50 0.98 11.39 -2.60
N VAL A 51 0.65 10.78 -1.48
CA VAL A 51 -0.27 9.64 -1.44
C VAL A 51 -1.36 9.90 -0.42
N SER A 52 -2.60 9.69 -0.86
CA SER A 52 -3.77 9.60 0.01
C SER A 52 -4.18 8.13 0.08
N TRP A 53 -3.86 7.50 1.21
CA TRP A 53 -4.19 6.12 1.50
C TRP A 53 -5.48 6.07 2.30
N ARG A 54 -6.49 5.41 1.73
CA ARG A 54 -7.74 5.10 2.39
C ARG A 54 -7.71 3.63 2.78
N HIS A 55 -7.43 3.38 4.05
CA HIS A 55 -7.44 2.07 4.67
C HIS A 55 -8.86 1.72 5.12
N HIS A 56 -9.28 0.49 4.86
CA HIS A 56 -10.55 -0.04 5.31
C HIS A 56 -10.34 -1.36 6.06
N GLU A 57 -11.04 -1.52 7.20
CA GLU A 57 -10.95 -2.75 8.00
C GLU A 57 -11.49 -3.98 7.24
N GLN A 58 -12.55 -3.80 6.47
CA GLN A 58 -13.29 -4.90 5.81
C GLN A 58 -13.49 -4.66 4.30
N ALA A 59 -12.76 -3.72 3.71
CA ALA A 59 -12.88 -3.39 2.29
C ALA A 59 -11.50 -3.21 1.66
N PRO A 60 -11.41 -3.19 0.31
CA PRO A 60 -10.16 -2.91 -0.39
C PRO A 60 -9.53 -1.59 0.03
N ASP A 61 -8.21 -1.62 0.24
CA ASP A 61 -7.43 -0.42 0.42
C ASP A 61 -7.24 0.30 -0.92
N SER A 62 -7.26 1.63 -0.84
CA SER A 62 -7.05 2.47 -2.03
C SER A 62 -6.02 3.57 -1.78
N PHE A 63 -5.23 3.82 -2.81
CA PHE A 63 -4.13 4.78 -2.77
C PHE A 63 -4.28 5.74 -3.96
N TYR A 64 -4.61 6.99 -3.67
CA TYR A 64 -4.51 8.06 -4.64
C TYR A 64 -3.09 8.61 -4.63
N VAL A 65 -2.36 8.35 -5.70
CA VAL A 65 -0.97 8.73 -5.87
C VAL A 65 -0.86 9.89 -6.84
N TYR A 66 -0.24 10.98 -6.39
CA TYR A 66 0.06 12.15 -7.18
C TYR A 66 1.57 12.29 -7.35
N LEU A 67 2.01 12.46 -8.59
CA LEU A 67 3.41 12.71 -8.93
C LEU A 67 3.54 14.11 -9.51
N SER A 68 4.54 14.87 -9.05
CA SER A 68 4.75 16.24 -9.53
C SER A 68 4.97 16.29 -11.04
N GLY A 69 4.16 17.08 -11.75
CA GLY A 69 4.24 17.26 -13.20
C GLY A 69 3.92 16.01 -14.04
N LYS A 70 3.34 14.96 -13.45
CA LYS A 70 3.03 13.68 -14.10
C LYS A 70 1.57 13.28 -13.87
N ARG A 71 1.16 12.15 -14.47
CA ARG A 71 -0.14 11.50 -14.24
C ARG A 71 -0.32 11.16 -12.76
N SER A 72 -1.58 11.17 -12.33
CA SER A 72 -1.98 10.60 -11.03
C SER A 72 -2.54 9.20 -11.22
N PHE A 73 -2.56 8.44 -10.14
CA PHE A 73 -2.98 7.05 -10.15
C PHE A 73 -3.90 6.77 -8.98
N LEU A 74 -4.91 5.94 -9.21
CA LEU A 74 -5.64 5.28 -8.14
C LEU A 74 -5.25 3.80 -8.17
N PHE A 75 -4.49 3.38 -7.16
CA PHE A 75 -4.13 1.98 -6.95
C PHE A 75 -5.08 1.37 -5.92
N ILE A 76 -5.70 0.25 -6.26
CA ILE A 76 -6.60 -0.50 -5.38
C ILE A 76 -5.96 -1.87 -5.15
N SER A 77 -5.79 -2.25 -3.89
CA SER A 77 -5.22 -3.53 -3.51
C SER A 77 -6.18 -4.33 -2.66
N THR A 78 -6.33 -5.61 -3.00
CA THR A 78 -7.05 -6.63 -2.23
C THR A 78 -6.17 -7.86 -2.09
N ASN A 79 -6.59 -8.80 -1.25
CA ASN A 79 -5.94 -10.11 -1.14
C ASN A 79 -5.89 -10.82 -2.50
N ASP A 80 -6.97 -10.74 -3.29
CA ASP A 80 -7.14 -11.50 -4.52
C ASP A 80 -6.63 -10.80 -5.79
N TYR A 81 -6.69 -9.47 -5.84
CA TYR A 81 -6.37 -8.73 -7.05
C TYR A 81 -5.83 -7.32 -6.77
N ARG A 82 -5.12 -6.78 -7.76
CA ARG A 82 -4.65 -5.39 -7.76
C ARG A 82 -5.07 -4.69 -9.04
N VAL A 83 -5.47 -3.42 -8.93
CA VAL A 83 -5.90 -2.59 -10.06
C VAL A 83 -5.25 -1.22 -9.99
N LEU A 84 -4.78 -0.74 -11.13
CA LEU A 84 -4.26 0.61 -11.31
C LEU A 84 -5.17 1.38 -12.27
N TRP A 85 -5.68 2.53 -11.84
CA TRP A 85 -6.42 3.47 -12.67
C TRP A 85 -5.54 4.68 -12.95
N ILE A 86 -5.29 4.93 -14.23
CA ILE A 86 -4.44 6.04 -14.68
C ILE A 86 -5.33 7.26 -14.92
N GLN A 87 -5.02 8.36 -14.24
CA GLN A 87 -5.77 9.61 -14.29
C GLN A 87 -4.98 10.69 -15.08
N PRO A 88 -5.66 11.55 -15.86
CA PRO A 88 -7.12 11.73 -15.96
C PRO A 88 -7.81 10.83 -16.99
N GLU A 89 -7.08 10.01 -17.74
CA GLU A 89 -7.63 9.23 -18.86
C GLU A 89 -8.61 8.12 -18.41
N ASN A 90 -8.68 7.83 -17.11
CA ASN A 90 -9.49 6.78 -16.49
C ASN A 90 -9.24 5.39 -17.11
N VAL A 91 -7.99 5.13 -17.49
CA VAL A 91 -7.60 3.82 -18.04
C VAL A 91 -7.37 2.85 -16.89
N LYS A 92 -8.16 1.78 -16.85
CA LYS A 92 -8.03 0.70 -15.86
C LYS A 92 -7.07 -0.37 -16.36
N ARG A 93 -6.06 -0.70 -15.55
CA ARG A 93 -5.09 -1.79 -15.78
C ARG A 93 -5.15 -2.76 -14.60
N GLN A 94 -5.32 -4.06 -14.87
CA GLN A 94 -5.11 -5.08 -13.86
C GLN A 94 -3.61 -5.25 -13.63
N MET A 95 -3.19 -5.23 -12.36
CA MET A 95 -1.80 -5.39 -11.96
C MET A 95 -1.58 -6.84 -11.56
N ALA A 96 -0.88 -7.60 -12.43
CA ALA A 96 -0.29 -8.87 -12.04
C ALA A 96 0.81 -8.67 -10.99
N THR A 97 1.06 -9.68 -10.18
CA THR A 97 2.02 -9.64 -9.06
C THR A 97 3.39 -9.13 -9.48
N HIS A 98 3.93 -9.59 -10.62
CA HIS A 98 5.25 -9.16 -11.09
C HIS A 98 5.36 -7.67 -11.46
N HIS A 99 4.25 -6.94 -11.60
CA HIS A 99 4.25 -5.48 -11.78
C HIS A 99 4.45 -4.72 -10.46
N LEU A 100 4.30 -5.39 -9.31
CA LEU A 100 4.48 -4.74 -8.01
C LEU A 100 5.92 -4.23 -7.81
N LYS A 101 6.90 -4.89 -8.44
CA LYS A 101 8.31 -4.46 -8.46
C LYS A 101 8.57 -3.18 -9.25
N GLU A 102 7.58 -2.64 -9.96
CA GLU A 102 7.75 -1.40 -10.72
C GLU A 102 7.78 -0.20 -9.77
N LYS A 103 8.72 0.73 -9.99
CA LYS A 103 8.77 2.01 -9.28
C LYS A 103 7.59 2.89 -9.66
N ILE A 104 7.09 3.66 -8.71
CA ILE A 104 6.05 4.66 -8.91
C ILE A 104 6.70 5.93 -9.46
N GLY A 105 6.67 6.08 -10.78
CA GLY A 105 7.33 7.19 -11.47
C GLY A 105 8.85 7.16 -11.28
N ASN A 106 9.43 8.29 -10.86
CA ASN A 106 10.88 8.42 -10.63
C ASN A 106 11.23 8.36 -9.13
N THR A 107 10.30 7.88 -8.30
CA THR A 107 10.46 7.79 -6.84
C THR A 107 11.08 6.45 -6.47
N PRO A 108 11.62 6.30 -5.26
CA PRO A 108 12.05 5.00 -4.78
C PRO A 108 10.89 4.09 -4.38
N ILE A 109 9.66 4.60 -4.27
CA ILE A 109 8.51 3.82 -3.82
C ILE A 109 8.07 2.88 -4.95
N HIS A 110 7.83 1.61 -4.63
CA HIS A 110 7.29 0.61 -5.54
C HIS A 110 5.80 0.39 -5.24
N TRP A 111 5.05 -0.15 -6.21
CA TRP A 111 3.66 -0.57 -5.94
C TRP A 111 3.60 -1.64 -4.85
N ASP A 112 4.62 -2.49 -4.77
CA ASP A 112 4.81 -3.49 -3.70
C ASP A 112 4.89 -2.87 -2.30
N ASP A 113 5.41 -1.63 -2.16
CA ASP A 113 5.45 -0.94 -0.87
C ASP A 113 4.03 -0.59 -0.39
N LEU A 114 3.16 -0.19 -1.31
CA LEU A 114 1.75 0.09 -1.01
C LEU A 114 0.94 -1.19 -0.79
N ASP A 115 1.25 -2.26 -1.54
CA ASP A 115 0.64 -3.58 -1.35
C ASP A 115 0.99 -4.16 0.02
N LEU A 116 2.24 -4.04 0.46
CA LEU A 116 2.66 -4.42 1.81
C LEU A 116 2.04 -3.56 2.90
N LEU A 117 1.77 -2.29 2.64
CA LEU A 117 1.11 -1.41 3.59
C LEU A 117 -0.36 -1.80 3.78
N ALA A 118 -1.05 -2.20 2.71
CA ALA A 118 -2.45 -2.63 2.74
C ALA A 118 -2.65 -4.07 3.20
N ASN A 119 -1.82 -4.99 2.72
CA ASN A 119 -2.02 -6.44 2.80
C ASN A 119 -0.73 -7.19 3.21
N GLY A 120 0.15 -6.53 3.98
CA GLY A 120 1.44 -7.06 4.41
C GLY A 120 1.33 -8.36 5.20
N SER A 121 1.60 -9.49 4.54
CA SER A 121 1.59 -10.82 5.16
C SER A 121 3.02 -11.27 5.49
N PHE A 122 3.25 -11.65 6.74
CA PHE A 122 4.56 -12.09 7.22
C PHE A 122 4.48 -13.49 7.81
N PHE A 123 5.54 -14.27 7.62
CA PHE A 123 5.68 -15.55 8.30
C PHE A 123 6.03 -15.33 9.77
N CYS A 124 5.38 -16.10 10.65
CA CYS A 124 5.70 -16.12 12.07
C CYS A 124 7.18 -16.42 12.28
N GLN A 125 7.83 -15.64 13.15
CA GLN A 125 9.17 -15.98 13.60
C GLN A 125 9.12 -17.31 14.37
N ASP A 126 10.06 -18.21 14.07
CA ASP A 126 10.26 -19.38 14.89
C ASP A 126 10.66 -18.92 16.31
N SER A 127 9.93 -19.39 17.32
CA SER A 127 10.16 -19.14 18.75
C SER A 127 11.60 -19.43 19.22
N SER A 128 12.39 -20.17 18.44
CA SER A 128 13.79 -20.49 18.70
C SER A 128 14.80 -19.42 18.23
N ALA A 129 14.37 -18.44 17.42
CA ALA A 129 15.26 -17.42 16.84
C ALA A 129 15.56 -16.27 17.81
N LYS A 130 16.80 -16.22 18.33
CA LYS A 130 17.24 -15.30 19.39
C LYS A 130 17.78 -13.93 18.95
N ALA A 131 17.70 -13.51 17.67
CA ALA A 131 18.33 -12.25 17.26
C ALA A 131 17.60 -11.52 16.14
N ASN A 132 17.09 -10.33 16.48
CA ASN A 132 16.38 -9.35 15.65
C ASN A 132 14.94 -9.74 15.23
N PHE A 133 14.05 -8.75 15.25
CA PHE A 133 12.69 -8.84 14.73
C PHE A 133 12.75 -8.84 13.19
N ILE A 134 12.95 -10.03 12.63
CA ILE A 134 13.03 -10.33 11.21
C ILE A 134 11.68 -10.90 10.76
N PHE A 135 10.97 -10.15 9.95
CA PHE A 135 9.73 -10.58 9.32
C PHE A 135 10.01 -11.01 7.89
N ALA A 136 9.75 -12.27 7.57
CA ALA A 136 9.83 -12.75 6.19
C ALA A 136 8.48 -12.50 5.50
N THR A 137 8.47 -11.79 4.38
CA THR A 137 7.23 -11.44 3.66
C THR A 137 6.73 -12.65 2.85
N ALA A 138 5.44 -12.96 2.93
CA ALA A 138 4.85 -14.10 2.23
C ALA A 138 4.66 -13.85 0.71
N TYR A 139 4.28 -12.63 0.32
CA TYR A 139 3.82 -12.34 -1.05
C TYR A 139 4.50 -11.14 -1.74
N SER A 140 5.44 -10.47 -1.07
CA SER A 140 6.15 -9.33 -1.65
C SER A 140 7.06 -9.74 -2.82
N GLN A 141 7.09 -8.90 -3.86
CA GLN A 141 7.91 -9.13 -5.05
C GLN A 141 9.25 -8.40 -5.01
N THR A 142 9.34 -7.36 -4.18
CA THR A 142 10.54 -6.54 -4.06
C THR A 142 11.31 -6.91 -2.82
N TRP A 143 10.61 -7.17 -1.72
CA TRP A 143 11.18 -7.42 -0.40
C TRP A 143 10.95 -8.87 0.00
N TYR A 144 11.91 -9.45 0.68
CA TYR A 144 11.84 -10.80 1.22
C TYR A 144 11.86 -10.79 2.74
N SER A 145 12.47 -9.77 3.33
CA SER A 145 12.51 -9.62 4.77
C SER A 145 12.55 -8.16 5.20
N LEU A 146 11.88 -7.86 6.30
CA LEU A 146 12.03 -6.63 7.07
C LEU A 146 12.76 -6.95 8.36
N VAL A 147 13.85 -6.24 8.65
CA VAL A 147 14.57 -6.36 9.92
C VAL A 147 14.33 -5.10 10.73
N LEU A 148 13.69 -5.25 11.88
CA LEU A 148 13.38 -4.17 12.81
C LEU A 148 14.32 -4.22 14.02
N ASN A 149 14.63 -3.04 14.55
CA ASN A 149 15.37 -2.93 15.80
C ASN A 149 14.48 -2.94 17.07
N SER A 150 13.15 -2.85 16.91
CA SER A 150 12.14 -2.95 17.96
C SER A 150 10.82 -3.42 17.33
N GLU A 151 9.97 -4.11 18.10
CA GLU A 151 8.70 -4.68 17.64
C GLU A 151 7.59 -3.64 17.50
N THR A 152 7.39 -2.79 18.51
CA THR A 152 6.22 -1.91 18.61
C THR A 152 6.41 -0.55 17.97
N SER A 153 7.64 -0.03 17.98
CA SER A 153 7.97 1.29 17.43
C SER A 153 9.42 1.30 16.96
N PRO A 154 9.74 0.59 15.86
CA PRO A 154 11.08 0.58 15.32
C PRO A 154 11.55 1.99 14.97
N THR A 155 12.83 2.26 15.22
CA THR A 155 13.50 3.47 14.72
C THR A 155 14.31 3.18 13.47
N LYS A 156 14.57 1.89 13.18
CA LYS A 156 15.26 1.43 11.98
C LYS A 156 14.56 0.20 11.41
N ILE A 157 14.30 0.26 10.11
CA ILE A 157 13.80 -0.85 9.31
C ILE A 157 14.78 -1.08 8.19
N ARG A 158 15.32 -2.29 8.08
CA ARG A 158 16.12 -2.72 6.93
C ARG A 158 15.30 -3.67 6.09
N MET A 159 14.95 -3.24 4.89
CA MET A 159 14.25 -4.04 3.89
C MET A 159 15.30 -4.71 3.01
N ARG A 160 15.23 -6.04 2.87
CA ARG A 160 16.09 -6.81 1.97
C ARG A 160 15.24 -7.42 0.87
N GLY A 161 15.72 -7.29 -0.36
CA GLY A 161 15.00 -7.68 -1.55
C GLY A 161 15.80 -8.56 -2.50
N ASN A 162 15.28 -8.68 -3.72
CA ASN A 162 15.92 -9.47 -4.77
C ASN A 162 17.30 -8.92 -5.16
N ARG A 163 18.18 -9.81 -5.63
CA ARG A 163 19.50 -9.45 -6.20
C ARG A 163 20.36 -8.56 -5.28
N GLY A 164 20.25 -8.72 -3.97
CA GLY A 164 21.00 -7.94 -2.99
C GLY A 164 20.50 -6.50 -2.82
N LEU A 165 19.32 -6.15 -3.35
CA LEU A 165 18.69 -4.86 -3.08
C LEU A 165 18.44 -4.71 -1.59
N SER A 166 18.82 -3.55 -1.06
CA SER A 166 18.57 -3.18 0.32
C SER A 166 18.09 -1.75 0.41
N ARG A 167 17.13 -1.51 1.30
CA ARG A 167 16.66 -0.19 1.65
C ARG A 167 16.67 -0.06 3.17
N ASP A 168 17.35 0.97 3.64
CA ASP A 168 17.36 1.33 5.05
C ASP A 168 16.37 2.48 5.25
N VAL A 169 15.43 2.28 6.15
CA VAL A 169 14.45 3.28 6.58
C VAL A 169 14.76 3.66 8.02
N THR A 170 14.92 4.96 8.26
CA THR A 170 15.09 5.52 9.59
C THR A 170 13.83 6.26 9.97
N ILE A 171 13.18 5.85 11.05
CA ILE A 171 11.98 6.52 11.57
C ILE A 171 12.42 7.50 12.65
N HIS A 172 12.20 8.78 12.39
CA HIS A 172 12.60 9.87 13.28
C HIS A 172 11.58 10.16 14.36
N SER A 173 10.30 9.94 14.05
CA SER A 173 9.22 10.18 15.01
C SER A 173 8.02 9.28 14.79
N TRP A 174 7.43 8.85 15.90
CA TRP A 174 6.13 8.22 15.97
C TRP A 174 5.15 9.23 16.55
N LYS A 175 3.94 9.32 15.98
CA LYS A 175 2.91 10.25 16.45
C LYS A 175 1.58 9.53 16.51
N ASN A 176 0.81 9.84 17.55
CA ASN A 176 -0.55 9.37 17.69
C ASN A 176 -1.50 10.26 16.85
N PHE A 177 -2.27 9.63 15.96
CA PHE A 177 -3.31 10.24 15.15
C PHE A 177 -4.63 9.54 15.45
N ASN A 178 -5.44 10.09 16.37
CA ASN A 178 -6.73 9.52 16.77
C ASN A 178 -6.62 8.04 17.17
N ASP A 179 -5.74 7.75 18.14
CA ASP A 179 -5.43 6.43 18.68
C ASP A 179 -4.65 5.48 17.75
N ALA A 180 -4.28 5.91 16.55
CA ALA A 180 -3.34 5.20 15.68
C ALA A 180 -1.93 5.76 15.83
N LEU A 181 -0.98 4.94 16.30
CA LEU A 181 0.43 5.31 16.39
C LEU A 181 1.12 5.07 15.04
N LEU A 182 1.48 6.14 14.33
CA LEU A 182 2.03 6.07 12.97
C LEU A 182 3.42 6.70 12.89
N PRO A 183 4.30 6.22 11.97
CA PRO A 183 5.59 6.83 11.72
C PRO A 183 5.39 8.18 11.01
N ALA A 184 5.54 9.28 11.74
CA ALA A 184 5.20 10.60 11.25
C ALA A 184 6.25 11.17 10.29
N ILE A 185 7.53 10.85 10.52
CA ILE A 185 8.66 11.29 9.69
C ILE A 185 9.65 10.14 9.56
N LEU A 186 10.03 9.82 8.33
CA LEU A 186 11.02 8.80 8.04
C LEU A 186 11.94 9.21 6.88
N ASP A 187 13.18 8.75 6.94
CA ASP A 187 14.13 8.83 5.84
C ASP A 187 14.28 7.47 5.19
N ILE A 188 14.35 7.47 3.86
CA ILE A 188 14.58 6.29 3.04
C ILE A 188 15.93 6.45 2.36
N ASN A 189 16.81 5.47 2.57
CA ASN A 189 18.10 5.37 1.94
C ASN A 189 18.21 4.05 1.17
N SER A 190 18.54 4.13 -0.11
CA SER A 190 18.89 3.00 -0.96
C SER A 190 20.12 3.36 -1.80
N PRO A 191 20.83 2.39 -2.38
CA PRO A 191 21.97 2.66 -3.27
C PRO A 191 21.66 3.63 -4.41
N GLU A 192 20.40 3.67 -4.86
CA GLU A 192 19.95 4.45 -6.00
C GLU A 192 19.18 5.71 -5.62
N SER A 193 18.86 5.92 -4.35
CA SER A 193 17.93 7.00 -3.97
C SER A 193 18.01 7.35 -2.50
N THR A 194 17.84 8.63 -2.18
CA THR A 194 17.71 9.10 -0.80
C THR A 194 16.59 10.10 -0.69
N GLY A 195 15.96 10.20 0.48
CA GLY A 195 14.99 11.24 0.76
C GLY A 195 14.15 10.94 1.98
N SER A 196 13.08 11.71 2.13
CA SER A 196 12.25 11.69 3.32
C SER A 196 10.78 11.55 2.93
N LEU A 197 10.02 10.92 3.81
CA LEU A 197 8.57 10.81 3.74
C LEU A 197 7.98 11.18 5.10
N TRP A 198 6.85 11.87 5.09
CA TRP A 198 6.15 12.25 6.30
C TRP A 198 4.64 12.20 6.14
N ILE A 199 3.95 11.90 7.24
CA ILE A 199 2.49 11.93 7.32
C ILE A 199 2.05 13.37 7.55
N ARG A 200 1.29 13.93 6.60
CA ARG A 200 0.68 15.25 6.71
C ARG A 200 -0.55 15.24 7.59
N SER A 201 -1.39 14.22 7.44
CA SER A 201 -2.62 14.05 8.22
C SER A 201 -3.05 12.60 8.25
N ALA A 202 -3.71 12.19 9.33
CA ALA A 202 -4.35 10.89 9.45
C ALA A 202 -5.60 11.04 10.34
N TYR A 203 -6.73 10.49 9.88
CA TYR A 203 -7.99 10.56 10.61
C TYR A 203 -8.90 9.36 10.31
N PRO A 204 -9.74 8.94 11.28
CA PRO A 204 -10.73 7.88 11.06
C PRO A 204 -11.76 8.28 9.98
N ILE A 205 -12.14 7.34 9.12
CA ILE A 205 -13.08 7.58 8.01
C ILE A 205 -14.51 7.85 8.51
N GLU A 206 -14.86 7.37 9.71
CA GLU A 206 -16.19 7.56 10.33
C GLU A 206 -16.42 8.98 10.87
N SER A 207 -15.37 9.81 10.91
CA SER A 207 -15.52 11.22 11.25
C SER A 207 -16.06 11.99 10.03
N LYS A 208 -17.21 12.67 10.18
CA LYS A 208 -17.71 13.65 9.19
C LYS A 208 -16.56 14.61 8.85
N ILE A 209 -15.97 14.44 7.67
CA ILE A 209 -14.70 15.09 7.29
C ILE A 209 -14.90 16.61 7.23
N PRO A 210 -14.16 17.42 8.01
CA PRO A 210 -13.85 18.77 7.60
C PRO A 210 -12.81 18.65 6.47
N MET A 211 -13.24 18.95 5.25
CA MET A 211 -12.42 19.08 4.05
C MET A 211 -11.04 19.69 4.36
N ASP A 212 -9.98 19.13 3.78
CA ASP A 212 -8.60 19.61 3.95
C ASP A 212 -8.55 21.16 3.90
N PRO A 213 -8.09 21.83 4.97
CA PRO A 213 -8.09 23.30 5.03
C PRO A 213 -7.26 23.94 3.91
N LEU A 214 -6.32 23.22 3.30
CA LEU A 214 -5.52 23.70 2.16
C LEU A 214 -6.25 23.53 0.81
N LEU A 215 -7.18 22.60 0.68
CA LEU A 215 -7.99 22.40 -0.54
C LEU A 215 -9.24 23.31 -0.58
N LYS A 216 -9.66 23.87 0.56
CA LYS A 216 -10.81 24.77 0.68
C LYS A 216 -10.67 26.04 -0.19
N ASN A 217 -9.44 26.51 -0.40
CA ASN A 217 -9.15 27.72 -1.17
C ASN A 217 -9.02 27.49 -2.68
N VAL A 218 -8.89 26.23 -3.13
CA VAL A 218 -8.76 25.91 -4.56
C VAL A 218 -10.13 25.83 -5.23
N GLN A 219 -11.16 25.34 -4.54
CA GLN A 219 -12.51 25.22 -5.12
C GLN A 219 -13.33 26.52 -5.09
N SER A 220 -13.07 27.43 -4.14
CA SER A 220 -13.75 28.72 -4.03
C SER A 220 -13.58 29.63 -5.28
N LYS A 221 -12.47 29.46 -6.01
CA LYS A 221 -12.19 30.28 -7.21
C LYS A 221 -12.96 29.89 -8.48
N ASN A 222 -13.57 28.70 -8.54
CA ASN A 222 -14.26 28.22 -9.76
C ASN A 222 -15.77 28.51 -9.77
N GLY A 223 -16.29 29.28 -8.80
CA GLY A 223 -17.73 29.53 -8.63
C GLY A 223 -18.36 30.64 -9.48
N ARG A 224 -17.69 31.17 -10.51
CA ARG A 224 -18.28 32.17 -11.42
C ARG A 224 -18.11 31.78 -12.89
N ILE A 225 -18.87 30.78 -13.33
CA ILE A 225 -19.14 30.58 -14.75
C ILE A 225 -20.64 30.85 -14.94
N ASN A 226 -20.93 31.94 -15.65
CA ASN A 226 -22.30 32.31 -16.03
C ASN A 226 -22.92 31.19 -16.86
N SER A 227 -23.97 30.57 -16.33
CA SER A 227 -24.77 29.55 -16.99
C SER A 227 -25.78 30.20 -17.93
N LEU A 228 -25.44 30.26 -19.22
CA LEU A 228 -26.40 30.41 -20.31
C LEU A 228 -25.87 29.56 -21.45
N LEU A 229 -26.45 28.36 -21.64
CA LEU A 229 -26.62 27.61 -22.89
C LEU A 229 -27.09 26.16 -22.63
N LEU A 230 -28.40 25.96 -22.85
CA LEU A 230 -29.19 24.78 -23.31
C LEU A 230 -28.86 23.31 -22.88
N PRO A 231 -29.89 22.47 -22.67
CA PRO A 231 -29.74 21.12 -22.15
C PRO A 231 -29.27 20.13 -23.22
N ARG A 232 -28.14 19.45 -22.98
CA ARG A 232 -27.81 18.19 -23.67
C ARG A 232 -28.60 17.07 -23.02
N THR A 233 -29.43 16.40 -23.82
CA THR A 233 -30.12 15.17 -23.46
C THR A 233 -29.14 14.09 -23.00
N GLU A 234 -29.23 13.69 -21.73
CA GLU A 234 -28.47 12.59 -21.17
C GLU A 234 -28.92 11.26 -21.79
N ARG A 235 -28.09 10.70 -22.67
CA ARG A 235 -28.20 9.28 -23.02
C ARG A 235 -27.84 8.46 -21.79
N LYS A 236 -28.80 7.73 -21.21
CA LYS A 236 -28.57 6.70 -20.18
C LYS A 236 -27.59 5.67 -20.73
N ARG A 237 -26.29 5.80 -20.39
CA ARG A 237 -25.31 4.74 -20.59
C ARG A 237 -25.59 3.66 -19.55
N LYS A 238 -25.77 2.41 -19.97
CA LYS A 238 -25.85 1.27 -19.06
C LYS A 238 -24.54 1.19 -18.27
N MET A 239 -24.65 1.35 -16.96
CA MET A 239 -23.54 1.26 -16.03
C MET A 239 -23.10 -0.21 -15.96
N PRO A 240 -21.81 -0.55 -16.16
CA PRO A 240 -21.30 -1.90 -15.92
C PRO A 240 -21.62 -2.35 -14.49
N LEU A 241 -22.01 -3.62 -14.30
CA LEU A 241 -22.43 -4.21 -13.02
C LEU A 241 -21.43 -4.00 -11.87
N ILE A 242 -20.13 -3.90 -12.15
CA ILE A 242 -19.09 -3.62 -11.15
C ILE A 242 -19.32 -2.25 -10.46
N LEU A 243 -19.86 -1.26 -11.17
CA LEU A 243 -20.19 0.05 -10.61
C LEU A 243 -21.51 0.07 -9.84
N GLN A 244 -22.33 -0.98 -9.96
CA GLN A 244 -23.54 -1.13 -9.13
C GLN A 244 -23.19 -1.70 -7.75
N MET A 245 -22.20 -2.60 -7.67
CA MET A 245 -21.75 -3.16 -6.40
C MET A 245 -21.08 -2.12 -5.48
N ASP A 246 -20.28 -1.19 -6.04
CA ASP A 246 -19.66 -0.11 -5.25
C ASP A 246 -20.67 0.89 -4.68
N LYS A 247 -21.85 1.02 -5.29
CA LYS A 247 -22.89 1.95 -4.82
C LYS A 247 -23.65 1.41 -3.60
N GLU A 248 -23.74 0.09 -3.47
CA GLU A 248 -24.35 -0.57 -2.31
C GLU A 248 -23.38 -0.67 -1.13
N LEU A 249 -22.06 -0.63 -1.37
CA LEU A 249 -21.01 -0.61 -0.34
C LEU A 249 -20.67 0.79 0.20
N LEU A 250 -21.25 1.85 -0.38
CA LEU A 250 -21.03 3.25 0.00
C LEU A 250 -22.27 3.93 0.62
N GLN A 251 -23.30 3.16 0.97
CA GLN A 251 -24.37 3.58 1.89
C GLN A 251 -24.07 3.10 3.30
#